data_AF-A0A1I8J7V5-F1
#
_entry.id   AF-A0A1I8J7V5-F1
#
_cell.length_a   1.000
_cell.length_b   1.000
_cell.length_c   1.000
_cell.angle_alpha   90.00
_cell.angle_beta   90.00
_cell.angle_gamma   90.00
#
_symmetry.space_group_name_H-M   'P 1'
#
loop_
_entity.id
_entity.type
_entity.pdbx_description
1 polymer ?
#
loop_
_entity_poly.entity_id
_entity_poly.type
_entity_poly.pdbx_seq_one_letter_code
_entity_poly.pdbx_strand_id
1 'polypeptide(L)'
;FLRVGWWASDESLSDYEVVKSFSVRSRIECSAAASVQRQLRTVRSLQVSPGPEPLQEVPRSLNKAAPRGLWTAGSDCWTTVQHRVSGSVDFYRNWTQYQSEFGEGPDGNYWIGLNALHEITQHGSHKVRFLMKAWNGSEHWAEYSSFSVGPESDNYRLSVSGFSGSAGIGDCFSALNGQQFTTKDADHDTCSDCNCAVIFHGAWWFTACHCTHPNEYYRDASKATGDPYAQGVIWSLYFGYYYTH
;
A
#
# COMPACT_ATOMS: atom_id res chain seq x y z
N PHE A 1 11.38 40.69 22.83
CA PHE A 1 10.19 40.83 23.71
C PHE A 1 8.96 40.34 22.94
N LEU A 2 8.03 39.65 23.61
CA LEU A 2 6.79 39.05 23.07
C LEU A 2 6.99 37.90 22.04
N ARG A 3 6.10 36.91 21.94
CA ARG A 3 5.19 36.28 22.95
C ARG A 3 4.80 34.89 22.41
N VAL A 4 4.64 33.90 23.27
CA VAL A 4 4.13 32.56 22.88
C VAL A 4 2.62 32.63 22.63
N GLY A 5 2.15 31.96 21.58
CA GLY A 5 0.74 31.67 21.34
C GLY A 5 0.62 30.26 20.78
N TRP A 6 -0.25 29.44 21.36
CA TRP A 6 -0.55 28.11 20.86
C TRP A 6 -1.68 28.21 19.83
N TRP A 7 -1.52 27.54 18.69
CA TRP A 7 -2.66 26.98 17.98
C TRP A 7 -2.50 25.46 17.98
N ALA A 8 -3.46 24.77 18.59
CA ALA A 8 -3.69 23.39 18.21
C ALA A 8 -4.36 23.45 16.83
N SER A 9 -3.72 22.88 15.81
CA SER A 9 -4.44 22.49 14.60
C SER A 9 -5.33 21.31 14.98
N ASP A 10 -6.56 21.63 15.38
CA ASP A 10 -7.63 20.68 15.65
C ASP A 10 -8.11 20.09 14.32
N GLU A 11 -7.22 19.34 13.65
CA GLU A 11 -7.56 18.46 12.53
C GLU A 11 -8.31 17.27 13.11
N SER A 12 -9.59 17.54 13.41
CA SER A 12 -10.59 16.59 13.85
C SER A 12 -10.55 15.35 12.95
N LEU A 13 -10.50 14.17 13.59
CA LEU A 13 -10.58 12.88 12.92
C LEU A 13 -11.93 12.63 12.20
N SER A 14 -12.82 13.62 12.13
CA SER A 14 -14.11 13.58 11.42
C SER A 14 -14.00 13.43 9.90
N ASP A 15 -12.86 13.78 9.31
CA ASP A 15 -12.63 13.61 7.86
C ASP A 15 -12.22 12.17 7.51
N TYR A 16 -11.92 11.35 8.54
CA TYR A 16 -11.84 9.90 8.41
C TYR A 16 -13.23 9.33 8.75
N GLU A 17 -13.98 8.90 7.73
CA GLU A 17 -15.09 7.99 8.00
C GLU A 17 -14.52 6.74 8.68
N VAL A 18 -14.86 6.54 9.95
CA VAL A 18 -14.80 5.23 10.59
C VAL A 18 -15.87 4.38 9.92
N VAL A 19 -15.53 3.83 8.75
CA VAL A 19 -16.34 2.87 8.02
C VAL A 19 -16.50 1.68 8.95
N LYS A 20 -17.68 1.53 9.56
CA LYS A 20 -18.05 0.33 10.30
C LYS A 20 -17.87 -0.85 9.37
N SER A 21 -16.87 -1.69 9.65
CA SER A 21 -16.68 -2.94 8.94
C SER A 21 -17.86 -3.85 9.23
N PHE A 22 -18.65 -4.12 8.20
CA PHE A 22 -19.61 -5.21 8.20
C PHE A 22 -18.89 -6.44 7.67
N SER A 23 -19.04 -7.58 8.35
CA SER A 23 -18.44 -8.80 7.81
C SER A 23 -19.22 -9.27 6.58
N VAL A 24 -18.48 -9.54 5.51
CA VAL A 24 -19.04 -9.83 4.18
C VAL A 24 -18.89 -11.32 3.89
N ARG A 25 -19.97 -11.97 3.48
CA ARG A 25 -20.06 -13.45 3.40
C ARG A 25 -19.62 -14.01 2.05
N SER A 26 -19.39 -13.16 1.04
CA SER A 26 -18.96 -13.62 -0.30
C SER A 26 -18.31 -12.53 -1.15
N ARG A 27 -17.55 -12.96 -2.17
CA ARG A 27 -17.01 -12.06 -3.22
C ARG A 27 -18.10 -11.26 -3.94
N ILE A 28 -19.32 -11.80 -4.09
CA ILE A 28 -20.45 -11.12 -4.76
C ILE A 28 -20.88 -9.88 -3.97
N GLU A 29 -20.99 -10.01 -2.65
CA GLU A 29 -21.33 -8.88 -1.76
C GLU A 29 -20.22 -7.81 -1.76
N CYS A 30 -18.95 -8.21 -1.90
CA CYS A 30 -17.84 -7.28 -2.09
C CYS A 30 -17.87 -6.53 -3.43
N SER A 31 -18.15 -7.22 -4.54
CA SER A 31 -18.35 -6.58 -5.85
C SER A 31 -19.53 -5.60 -5.83
N ALA A 32 -20.61 -5.95 -5.13
CA ALA A 32 -21.75 -5.05 -4.94
C ALA A 32 -21.37 -3.82 -4.10
N ALA A 33 -20.65 -3.99 -2.99
CA ALA A 33 -20.20 -2.88 -2.14
C ALA A 33 -19.30 -1.88 -2.88
N ALA A 34 -18.39 -2.37 -3.72
CA ALA A 34 -17.51 -1.53 -4.54
C ALA A 34 -18.26 -0.69 -5.61
N SER A 35 -19.45 -1.12 -6.02
CA SER A 35 -20.23 -0.46 -7.09
C SER A 35 -21.08 0.74 -6.62
N VAL A 36 -21.33 0.87 -5.31
CA VAL A 36 -22.29 1.84 -4.77
C VAL A 36 -21.59 3.15 -4.37
N GLN A 37 -21.52 4.11 -5.31
CA GLN A 37 -21.32 5.52 -4.98
C GLN A 37 -22.54 6.07 -4.22
N ARG A 38 -22.61 5.81 -2.91
CA ARG A 38 -23.66 6.37 -2.06
C ARG A 38 -23.33 7.83 -1.71
N GLN A 39 -24.13 8.74 -2.26
CA GLN A 39 -24.12 10.16 -1.91
C GLN A 39 -24.14 10.34 -0.38
N LEU A 40 -23.13 11.05 0.14
CA LEU A 40 -23.08 11.49 1.53
C LEU A 40 -24.33 12.31 1.85
N ARG A 41 -25.21 11.78 2.72
CA ARG A 41 -26.29 12.54 3.34
C ARG A 41 -25.92 12.84 4.78
N THR A 42 -25.61 14.10 5.06
CA THR A 42 -25.29 14.60 6.40
C THR A 42 -26.47 14.38 7.35
N VAL A 43 -26.31 13.49 8.33
CA VAL A 43 -27.25 13.37 9.46
C VAL A 43 -26.68 14.19 10.61
N ARG A 44 -27.46 15.15 11.12
CA ARG A 44 -27.04 16.04 12.22
C ARG A 44 -26.76 15.25 13.51
N SER A 45 -25.75 15.70 14.24
CA SER A 45 -25.28 15.10 15.49
C SER A 45 -26.35 15.08 16.59
N LEU A 46 -26.37 13.99 17.36
CA LEU A 46 -27.09 13.88 18.62
C LEU A 46 -26.07 13.97 19.76
N GLN A 47 -26.22 14.95 20.66
CA GLN A 47 -25.35 15.09 21.84
C GLN A 47 -25.88 14.25 23.01
N VAL A 48 -24.96 13.69 23.82
CA VAL A 48 -25.26 12.98 25.07
C VAL A 48 -24.33 13.50 26.17
N SER A 49 -24.89 13.77 27.35
CA SER A 49 -24.20 14.32 28.52
C SER A 49 -23.71 13.21 29.49
N PRO A 50 -22.65 13.44 30.28
CA PRO A 50 -22.05 12.41 31.15
C PRO A 50 -22.71 12.31 32.54
N GLY A 51 -22.57 11.14 33.18
CA GLY A 51 -22.89 10.87 34.59
C GLY A 51 -21.91 9.83 35.19
N PRO A 52 -21.77 9.71 36.54
CA PRO A 52 -20.54 9.18 37.14
C PRO A 52 -20.60 7.78 37.80
N GLU A 53 -19.46 7.05 37.68
CA GLU A 53 -18.89 6.01 38.58
C GLU A 53 -19.62 4.66 38.85
N PRO A 54 -18.92 3.60 39.36
CA PRO A 54 -17.48 3.50 39.73
C PRO A 54 -16.69 2.32 39.08
N LEU A 55 -15.40 2.25 39.44
CA LEU A 55 -14.36 1.31 38.96
C LEU A 55 -14.36 -0.08 39.64
N GLN A 56 -13.75 -1.09 39.00
CA GLN A 56 -13.30 -2.33 39.66
C GLN A 56 -11.97 -2.88 39.08
N GLU A 57 -11.12 -3.43 39.95
CA GLU A 57 -9.70 -3.82 39.74
C GLU A 57 -9.38 -5.10 40.57
N VAL A 58 -8.42 -6.00 40.28
CA VAL A 58 -7.47 -6.26 39.17
C VAL A 58 -7.37 -7.82 38.99
N PRO A 59 -6.65 -8.40 37.99
CA PRO A 59 -5.25 -8.78 38.27
C PRO A 59 -4.25 -8.70 37.09
N ARG A 60 -3.01 -8.32 37.41
CA ARG A 60 -1.83 -8.47 36.53
C ARG A 60 -1.34 -9.92 36.53
N SER A 61 -1.23 -10.56 35.36
CA SER A 61 -0.12 -11.49 35.10
C SER A 61 0.11 -11.74 33.61
N LEU A 62 1.38 -11.97 33.26
CA LEU A 62 1.89 -12.67 32.07
C LEU A 62 1.75 -12.00 30.68
N ASN A 63 2.88 -11.34 30.35
CA ASN A 63 3.71 -11.63 29.16
C ASN A 63 3.52 -10.87 27.85
N LYS A 64 4.66 -10.27 27.46
CA LYS A 64 5.09 -9.84 26.12
C LYS A 64 4.17 -8.83 25.41
N ALA A 65 4.75 -7.69 25.09
CA ALA A 65 4.16 -6.77 24.13
C ALA A 65 3.93 -7.51 22.80
N ALA A 66 2.67 -7.78 22.48
CA ALA A 66 2.27 -8.04 21.12
C ALA A 66 2.66 -6.80 20.29
N PRO A 67 3.07 -6.96 19.01
CA PRO A 67 3.26 -5.81 18.13
C PRO A 67 1.98 -4.98 18.13
N ARG A 68 2.11 -3.65 18.13
CA ARG A 68 0.94 -2.78 17.94
C ARG A 68 0.41 -3.06 16.53
N GLY A 69 -0.68 -3.80 16.43
CA GLY A 69 -1.26 -4.21 15.16
C GLY A 69 -1.46 -3.01 14.24
N LEU A 70 -0.91 -3.11 13.04
CA LEU A 70 -1.20 -2.17 11.97
C LEU A 70 -2.64 -2.45 11.50
N TRP A 71 -3.58 -1.59 11.87
CA TRP A 71 -4.97 -1.75 11.44
C TRP A 71 -5.11 -1.24 10.01
N THR A 72 -5.22 -2.14 9.04
CA THR A 72 -5.58 -1.78 7.67
C THR A 72 -7.08 -1.50 7.57
N ALA A 73 -7.45 -0.51 6.77
CA ALA A 73 -8.78 0.10 6.82
C ALA A 73 -9.85 -0.65 5.99
N GLY A 74 -11.02 -0.85 6.60
CA GLY A 74 -12.32 -0.76 5.92
C GLY A 74 -12.70 -1.88 4.94
N SER A 75 -13.57 -2.78 5.42
CA SER A 75 -14.28 -3.87 4.71
C SER A 75 -13.48 -5.13 4.38
N ASP A 76 -14.13 -6.28 4.57
CA ASP A 76 -13.69 -7.67 4.25
C ASP A 76 -13.49 -7.92 2.73
N CYS A 77 -13.24 -6.86 1.95
CA CYS A 77 -13.28 -6.84 0.50
C CYS A 77 -11.96 -6.41 -0.15
N TRP A 78 -10.94 -6.09 0.65
CA TRP A 78 -9.57 -5.96 0.18
C TRP A 78 -8.83 -7.29 0.33
N THR A 79 -7.99 -7.61 -0.65
CA THR A 79 -7.04 -8.73 -0.59
C THR A 79 -5.64 -8.13 -0.63
N THR A 80 -4.81 -8.43 0.36
CA THR A 80 -3.39 -8.06 0.31
C THR A 80 -2.72 -8.82 -0.82
N VAL A 81 -2.16 -8.11 -1.80
CA VAL A 81 -1.43 -8.71 -2.93
C VAL A 81 0.08 -8.57 -2.81
N GLN A 82 0.52 -7.56 -2.03
CA GLN A 82 1.91 -7.29 -1.69
C GLN A 82 1.92 -6.62 -0.30
N HIS A 83 2.89 -6.94 0.53
CA HIS A 83 3.11 -6.25 1.80
C HIS A 83 4.59 -6.25 2.18
N ARG A 84 5.11 -5.11 2.64
CA ARG A 84 6.49 -4.94 3.13
C ARG A 84 6.47 -4.41 4.57
N VAL A 85 7.11 -5.13 5.48
CA VAL A 85 7.18 -4.78 6.92
C VAL A 85 8.56 -4.93 7.55
N SER A 86 9.48 -5.63 6.88
CA SER A 86 10.85 -5.83 7.36
C SER A 86 11.75 -6.39 6.25
N GLY A 87 13.06 -6.52 6.50
CA GLY A 87 13.99 -7.21 5.61
C GLY A 87 13.98 -8.75 5.68
N SER A 88 12.97 -9.40 6.27
CA SER A 88 12.97 -10.87 6.49
C SER A 88 12.83 -11.71 5.21
N VAL A 89 12.20 -11.16 4.16
CA VAL A 89 11.98 -11.84 2.87
C VAL A 89 12.72 -11.08 1.78
N ASP A 90 13.54 -11.82 1.02
CA ASP A 90 14.16 -11.33 -0.20
C ASP A 90 13.12 -11.20 -1.33
N PHE A 91 13.07 -10.02 -1.97
CA PHE A 91 12.23 -9.72 -3.14
C PHE A 91 13.05 -9.62 -4.45
N TYR A 92 14.38 -9.77 -4.41
CA TYR A 92 15.23 -9.79 -5.61
C TYR A 92 15.19 -11.18 -6.29
N ARG A 93 13.99 -11.57 -6.72
CA ARG A 93 13.66 -12.91 -7.24
C ARG A 93 13.65 -12.95 -8.77
N ASN A 94 13.63 -14.17 -9.30
CA ASN A 94 13.60 -14.44 -10.74
C ASN A 94 12.15 -14.49 -11.29
N TRP A 95 11.98 -14.60 -12.61
CA TRP A 95 10.67 -14.60 -13.28
C TRP A 95 9.73 -15.65 -12.68
N THR A 96 10.14 -16.92 -12.71
CA THR A 96 9.35 -18.06 -12.21
C THR A 96 8.94 -17.93 -10.75
N GLN A 97 9.79 -17.31 -9.91
CA GLN A 97 9.47 -17.01 -8.52
C GLN A 97 8.42 -15.90 -8.38
N TYR A 98 8.41 -14.88 -9.24
CA TYR A 98 7.40 -13.82 -9.24
C TYR A 98 6.04 -14.25 -9.81
N GLN A 99 6.01 -15.29 -10.65
CA GLN A 99 4.75 -15.87 -11.16
C GLN A 99 3.90 -16.50 -10.05
N SER A 100 4.53 -17.01 -8.99
CA SER A 100 3.91 -17.73 -7.88
C SER A 100 3.91 -16.91 -6.58
N GLU A 101 3.12 -17.33 -5.59
CA GLU A 101 3.12 -16.75 -4.25
C GLU A 101 4.49 -16.95 -3.56
N PHE A 102 4.95 -15.93 -2.82
CA PHE A 102 6.06 -16.08 -1.88
C PHE A 102 5.93 -15.15 -0.66
N GLY A 103 6.60 -15.54 0.43
CA GLY A 103 6.73 -14.74 1.64
C GLY A 103 6.13 -15.41 2.88
N GLU A 104 5.64 -14.58 3.80
CA GLU A 104 5.19 -14.95 5.15
C GLU A 104 3.64 -14.92 5.28
N GLY A 105 2.93 -14.73 4.17
CA GLY A 105 1.49 -14.52 4.10
C GLY A 105 1.06 -13.05 4.29
N PRO A 106 -0.22 -12.72 4.04
CA PRO A 106 -0.75 -11.34 3.98
C PRO A 106 -0.37 -10.39 5.11
N ASP A 107 -0.18 -10.88 6.34
CA ASP A 107 0.14 -10.06 7.52
C ASP A 107 1.67 -9.83 7.70
N GLY A 108 2.51 -10.55 6.97
CA GLY A 108 3.97 -10.43 6.95
C GLY A 108 4.50 -9.86 5.63
N ASN A 109 5.77 -10.11 5.31
CA ASN A 109 6.30 -9.76 4.00
C ASN A 109 5.76 -10.72 2.92
N TYR A 110 5.07 -10.21 1.91
CA TYR A 110 4.24 -11.04 1.01
C TYR A 110 4.21 -10.56 -0.44
N TRP A 111 4.06 -11.52 -1.36
CA TRP A 111 3.67 -11.34 -2.75
C TRP A 111 2.75 -12.49 -3.19
N ILE A 112 1.59 -12.17 -3.74
CA ILE A 112 0.55 -13.16 -4.13
C ILE A 112 0.87 -13.96 -5.41
N GLY A 113 1.83 -13.50 -6.22
CA GLY A 113 2.15 -14.09 -7.53
C GLY A 113 1.45 -13.40 -8.71
N LEU A 114 2.15 -13.23 -9.83
CA LEU A 114 1.61 -12.62 -11.05
C LEU A 114 0.46 -13.43 -11.65
N ASN A 115 0.48 -14.76 -11.54
CA ASN A 115 -0.63 -15.61 -11.99
C ASN A 115 -1.92 -15.31 -11.22
N ALA A 116 -1.85 -15.25 -9.89
CA ALA A 116 -3.00 -14.92 -9.06
C ALA A 116 -3.48 -13.47 -9.27
N LEU A 117 -2.56 -12.52 -9.45
CA LEU A 117 -2.91 -11.14 -9.82
C LEU A 117 -3.68 -11.06 -11.14
N HIS A 118 -3.22 -11.77 -12.18
CA HIS A 118 -3.92 -11.84 -13.45
C HIS A 118 -5.30 -12.50 -13.29
N GLU A 119 -5.36 -13.69 -12.67
CA GLU A 119 -6.60 -14.45 -12.48
C GLU A 119 -7.68 -13.67 -11.71
N ILE A 120 -7.28 -12.89 -10.71
CA ILE A 120 -8.19 -12.05 -9.92
C ILE A 120 -8.62 -10.84 -10.74
N THR A 121 -7.72 -10.19 -11.49
CA THR A 121 -8.00 -8.89 -12.13
C THR A 121 -8.49 -8.93 -13.57
N GLN A 122 -8.42 -10.08 -14.25
CA GLN A 122 -8.84 -10.24 -15.66
C GLN A 122 -10.34 -10.00 -15.94
N HIS A 123 -11.19 -9.98 -14.92
CA HIS A 123 -12.65 -9.90 -15.09
C HIS A 123 -13.29 -8.83 -14.20
N GLY A 124 -13.96 -7.86 -14.83
CA GLY A 124 -14.59 -6.74 -14.12
C GLY A 124 -13.58 -5.68 -13.63
N SER A 125 -14.11 -4.62 -13.01
CA SER A 125 -13.30 -3.49 -12.56
C SER A 125 -12.76 -3.72 -11.15
N HIS A 126 -11.44 -3.80 -11.03
CA HIS A 126 -10.73 -3.88 -9.75
C HIS A 126 -10.08 -2.56 -9.40
N LYS A 127 -9.95 -2.31 -8.10
CA LYS A 127 -9.15 -1.21 -7.55
C LYS A 127 -7.86 -1.76 -6.95
N VAL A 128 -6.83 -0.93 -6.92
CA VAL A 128 -5.63 -1.17 -6.10
C VAL A 128 -5.37 0.03 -5.21
N ARG A 129 -4.97 -0.21 -3.96
CA ARG A 129 -4.57 0.83 -3.01
C ARG A 129 -3.21 0.50 -2.43
N PHE A 130 -2.27 1.41 -2.59
CA PHE A 130 -1.00 1.43 -1.89
C PHE A 130 -1.22 2.11 -0.53
N LEU A 131 -0.88 1.41 0.55
CA LEU A 131 -0.81 1.96 1.89
C LEU A 131 0.67 2.08 2.27
N MET A 132 1.11 3.28 2.64
CA MET A 132 2.50 3.60 2.90
C MET A 132 2.63 4.21 4.29
N LYS A 133 3.57 3.71 5.07
CA LYS A 133 3.90 4.25 6.39
C LYS A 133 5.29 4.86 6.35
N ALA A 134 5.44 6.06 6.88
CA ALA A 134 6.72 6.71 7.04
C ALA A 134 7.30 6.41 8.43
N TRP A 135 8.62 6.48 8.57
CA TRP A 135 9.34 6.25 9.83
C TRP A 135 8.98 7.23 10.96
N ASN A 136 8.42 8.39 10.63
CA ASN A 136 7.85 9.33 11.61
C ASN A 136 6.43 8.93 12.09
N GLY A 137 5.88 7.81 11.60
CA GLY A 137 4.56 7.30 11.91
C GLY A 137 3.43 7.85 11.04
N SER A 138 3.67 8.81 10.15
CA SER A 138 2.65 9.31 9.23
C SER A 138 2.26 8.26 8.18
N GLU A 139 0.98 8.23 7.82
CA GLU A 139 0.40 7.25 6.90
C GLU A 139 -0.15 7.95 5.66
N HIS A 140 0.12 7.35 4.51
CA HIS A 140 -0.14 7.91 3.18
C HIS A 140 -0.74 6.83 2.29
N TRP A 141 -1.51 7.23 1.29
CA TRP A 141 -2.15 6.28 0.38
C TRP A 141 -2.29 6.80 -1.04
N ALA A 142 -2.23 5.88 -1.99
CA ALA A 142 -2.57 6.10 -3.39
C ALA A 142 -3.53 4.99 -3.84
N GLU A 143 -4.69 5.36 -4.36
CA GLU A 143 -5.72 4.45 -4.88
C GLU A 143 -5.92 4.69 -6.38
N TYR A 144 -6.13 3.61 -7.12
CA TYR A 144 -6.47 3.64 -8.54
C TYR A 144 -7.81 2.92 -8.72
N SER A 145 -8.77 3.61 -9.35
CA SER A 145 -10.14 3.11 -9.49
C SER A 145 -10.30 2.01 -10.55
N SER A 146 -9.27 1.83 -11.40
CA SER A 146 -9.14 0.73 -12.35
C SER A 146 -7.72 0.17 -12.30
N PHE A 147 -7.58 -1.14 -12.10
CA PHE A 147 -6.33 -1.88 -12.07
C PHE A 147 -6.54 -3.27 -12.67
N SER A 148 -5.66 -3.69 -13.58
CA SER A 148 -5.55 -5.09 -14.01
C SER A 148 -4.14 -5.44 -14.49
N VAL A 149 -3.87 -6.74 -14.48
CA VAL A 149 -2.62 -7.36 -14.91
C VAL A 149 -2.92 -8.29 -16.09
N GLY A 150 -2.17 -8.13 -17.20
CA GLY A 150 -2.29 -8.97 -18.39
C GLY A 150 -1.86 -10.43 -18.16
N PRO A 151 -2.08 -11.32 -19.14
CA PRO A 151 -1.60 -12.69 -19.08
C PRO A 151 -0.06 -12.75 -19.21
N GLU A 152 0.53 -13.90 -18.90
CA GLU A 152 1.96 -14.17 -19.14
C GLU A 152 2.37 -13.93 -20.61
N SER A 153 1.49 -14.21 -21.57
CA SER A 153 1.73 -13.99 -23.00
C SER A 153 1.80 -12.52 -23.41
N ASP A 154 1.48 -11.58 -22.52
CA ASP A 154 1.74 -10.14 -22.65
C ASP A 154 2.67 -9.65 -21.51
N ASN A 155 3.51 -10.53 -20.98
CA ASN A 155 4.46 -10.30 -19.90
C ASN A 155 3.85 -9.59 -18.68
N TYR A 156 2.61 -9.99 -18.32
CA TYR A 156 1.84 -9.43 -17.22
C TYR A 156 1.66 -7.90 -17.26
N ARG A 157 1.45 -7.34 -18.46
CA ARG A 157 1.30 -5.89 -18.67
C ARG A 157 0.34 -5.22 -17.67
N LEU A 158 0.78 -4.11 -17.08
CA LEU A 158 -0.03 -3.29 -16.19
C LEU A 158 -1.05 -2.46 -16.98
N SER A 159 -2.31 -2.47 -16.54
CA SER A 159 -3.30 -1.47 -16.89
C SER A 159 -3.79 -0.79 -15.61
N VAL A 160 -3.63 0.53 -15.51
CA VAL A 160 -4.02 1.30 -14.32
C VAL A 160 -4.51 2.71 -14.67
N SER A 161 -5.58 3.17 -14.02
CA SER A 161 -6.09 4.53 -14.18
C SER A 161 -6.97 4.98 -13.01
N GLY A 162 -7.34 6.27 -13.02
CA GLY A 162 -8.27 6.85 -12.04
C GLY A 162 -7.66 7.03 -10.65
N PHE A 163 -6.47 7.64 -10.61
CA PHE A 163 -5.74 7.97 -9.40
C PHE A 163 -6.53 8.88 -8.44
N SER A 164 -6.40 8.59 -7.15
CA SER A 164 -6.72 9.44 -6.01
C SER A 164 -5.69 9.17 -4.90
N GLY A 165 -5.44 10.09 -3.99
CA GLY A 165 -4.41 9.90 -2.96
C GLY A 165 -4.55 10.83 -1.76
N SER A 166 -3.76 10.56 -0.71
CA SER A 166 -3.57 11.48 0.41
C SER A 166 -2.93 12.80 -0.06
N ALA A 167 -3.13 13.87 0.71
CA ALA A 167 -2.71 15.22 0.31
C ALA A 167 -1.21 15.29 -0.06
N GLY A 168 -0.93 15.65 -1.31
CA GLY A 168 0.43 15.83 -1.83
C GLY A 168 1.17 14.56 -2.28
N ILE A 169 0.63 13.35 -2.08
CA ILE A 169 1.35 12.08 -2.33
C ILE A 169 1.90 11.94 -3.77
N GLY A 170 1.23 12.56 -4.74
CA GLY A 170 1.57 12.50 -6.16
C GLY A 170 1.25 11.14 -6.79
N ASP A 171 1.10 11.11 -8.12
CA ASP A 171 0.79 9.89 -8.87
C ASP A 171 2.06 9.28 -9.47
N CYS A 172 2.66 8.31 -8.78
CA CYS A 172 3.81 7.58 -9.30
C CYS A 172 3.47 6.35 -10.16
N PHE A 173 2.27 5.77 -10.01
CA PHE A 173 1.96 4.47 -10.61
C PHE A 173 1.28 4.59 -11.97
N SER A 174 0.50 5.65 -12.25
CA SER A 174 -0.06 5.88 -13.61
C SER A 174 1.02 6.05 -14.67
N ALA A 175 2.21 6.54 -14.30
CA ALA A 175 3.36 6.63 -15.22
C ALA A 175 3.88 5.26 -15.70
N LEU A 176 3.52 4.18 -14.98
CA LEU A 176 3.86 2.80 -15.31
C LEU A 176 2.73 2.08 -16.08
N ASN A 177 1.61 2.77 -16.36
CA ASN A 177 0.52 2.22 -17.13
C ASN A 177 1.00 1.76 -18.53
N GLY A 178 0.60 0.55 -18.92
CA GLY A 178 0.99 -0.07 -20.18
C GLY A 178 2.36 -0.75 -20.17
N GLN A 179 3.16 -0.66 -19.10
CA GLN A 179 4.45 -1.34 -19.01
C GLN A 179 4.31 -2.84 -18.72
N GLN A 180 5.30 -3.62 -19.17
CA GLN A 180 5.41 -5.05 -18.89
C GLN A 180 6.18 -5.28 -17.58
N PHE A 181 6.00 -6.45 -16.97
CA PHE A 181 6.72 -6.78 -15.74
C PHE A 181 8.15 -7.21 -16.09
N THR A 182 9.12 -6.79 -15.28
CA THR A 182 10.55 -7.04 -15.50
C THR A 182 11.21 -7.59 -14.24
N THR A 183 11.99 -8.65 -14.39
CA THR A 183 12.85 -9.27 -13.36
C THR A 183 14.31 -9.27 -13.81
N LYS A 184 15.22 -9.66 -12.91
CA LYS A 184 16.66 -9.76 -13.18
C LYS A 184 17.07 -10.74 -14.29
N ASP A 185 16.14 -11.59 -14.72
CA ASP A 185 16.31 -12.66 -15.72
C ASP A 185 15.29 -12.57 -16.88
N ALA A 186 14.37 -11.61 -16.85
CA ALA A 186 13.41 -11.35 -17.92
C ALA A 186 13.21 -9.83 -18.08
N ASP A 187 13.81 -9.29 -19.13
CA ASP A 187 13.91 -7.86 -19.38
C ASP A 187 12.83 -7.37 -20.35
N HIS A 188 11.87 -6.61 -19.83
CA HIS A 188 10.75 -6.04 -20.58
C HIS A 188 10.52 -4.56 -20.25
N ASP A 189 11.51 -3.88 -19.68
CA ASP A 189 11.40 -2.46 -19.36
C ASP A 189 11.76 -1.58 -20.57
N THR A 190 11.76 -0.26 -20.40
CA THR A 190 11.97 0.69 -21.51
C THR A 190 13.37 1.30 -21.53
N CYS A 191 14.29 0.84 -20.68
CA CYS A 191 15.69 1.22 -20.73
C CYS A 191 16.35 0.60 -21.97
N SER A 192 17.07 1.41 -22.75
CA SER A 192 17.68 0.99 -24.02
C SER A 192 18.89 0.08 -23.87
N ASP A 193 19.58 0.19 -22.74
CA ASP A 193 20.94 -0.27 -22.51
C ASP A 193 21.16 -0.73 -21.06
N CYS A 194 20.08 -0.92 -20.30
CA CYS A 194 20.11 -1.37 -18.92
C CYS A 194 18.90 -2.24 -18.58
N ASN A 195 19.00 -2.96 -17.47
CA ASN A 195 17.89 -3.70 -16.86
C ASN A 195 17.58 -3.06 -15.51
N CYS A 196 16.39 -2.46 -15.36
CA CYS A 196 16.00 -1.75 -14.15
C CYS A 196 15.88 -2.68 -12.93
N ALA A 197 15.46 -3.94 -13.12
CA ALA A 197 15.39 -4.92 -12.04
C ALA A 197 16.77 -5.30 -11.49
N VAL A 198 17.82 -5.32 -12.33
CA VAL A 198 19.21 -5.55 -11.91
C VAL A 198 19.80 -4.32 -11.20
N ILE A 199 19.55 -3.11 -11.70
CA ILE A 199 20.07 -1.87 -11.08
C ILE A 199 19.41 -1.64 -9.71
N PHE A 200 18.08 -1.71 -9.66
CA PHE A 200 17.28 -1.41 -8.47
C PHE A 200 16.84 -2.65 -7.70
N HIS A 201 17.49 -3.80 -7.90
CA HIS A 201 17.41 -4.99 -7.03
C HIS A 201 15.99 -5.43 -6.63
N GLY A 202 15.11 -5.58 -7.61
CA GLY A 202 13.73 -6.01 -7.38
C GLY A 202 13.06 -6.51 -8.65
N ALA A 203 11.73 -6.39 -8.72
CA ALA A 203 10.98 -6.64 -9.95
C ALA A 203 9.70 -5.82 -9.96
N TRP A 204 9.38 -5.20 -11.10
CA TRP A 204 8.26 -4.29 -11.22
C TRP A 204 7.86 -4.04 -12.67
N TRP A 205 6.79 -3.27 -12.86
CA TRP A 205 6.42 -2.66 -14.14
C TRP A 205 7.29 -1.42 -14.41
N PHE A 206 8.58 -1.65 -14.66
CA PHE A 206 9.57 -0.59 -14.83
C PHE A 206 9.37 0.17 -16.17
N THR A 207 9.72 1.47 -16.14
CA THR A 207 9.94 2.30 -17.34
C THR A 207 11.44 2.43 -17.58
N ALA A 208 12.05 3.56 -17.20
CA ALA A 208 13.50 3.82 -17.26
C ALA A 208 13.90 4.75 -16.10
N CYS A 209 13.76 4.38 -14.83
CA CYS A 209 13.31 3.07 -14.34
C CYS A 209 12.00 3.11 -13.55
N HIS A 210 11.84 3.98 -12.54
CA HIS A 210 10.61 4.03 -11.75
C HIS A 210 10.39 5.37 -11.05
N CYS A 211 9.12 5.67 -10.77
CA CYS A 211 8.70 6.66 -9.77
C CYS A 211 8.40 5.98 -8.42
N THR A 212 7.82 4.77 -8.47
CA THR A 212 7.54 3.91 -7.32
C THR A 212 8.16 2.53 -7.53
N HIS A 213 8.85 2.01 -6.51
CA HIS A 213 9.41 0.67 -6.50
C HIS A 213 9.22 0.03 -5.12
N PRO A 214 8.17 -0.78 -4.92
CA PRO A 214 7.87 -1.35 -3.61
C PRO A 214 8.55 -2.72 -3.36
N ASN A 215 9.32 -3.23 -4.32
CA ASN A 215 9.82 -4.60 -4.38
C ASN A 215 11.35 -4.72 -4.20
N GLU A 216 12.02 -3.70 -3.67
CA GLU A 216 13.46 -3.77 -3.37
C GLU A 216 13.77 -4.40 -2.00
N TYR A 217 15.05 -4.51 -1.65
CA TYR A 217 15.52 -4.65 -0.29
C TYR A 217 14.92 -3.59 0.67
N TYR A 218 14.35 -4.05 1.77
CA TYR A 218 13.79 -3.22 2.84
C TYR A 218 14.91 -2.70 3.75
N ARG A 219 14.99 -1.39 4.00
CA ARG A 219 16.01 -0.79 4.89
C ARG A 219 15.36 -0.29 6.17
N ASP A 220 15.93 -0.64 7.32
CA ASP A 220 15.44 -0.14 8.62
C ASP A 220 15.54 1.38 8.76
N ALA A 221 14.77 1.96 9.69
CA ALA A 221 14.77 3.38 10.06
C ALA A 221 16.14 4.08 10.10
N SER A 222 17.18 3.39 10.56
CA SER A 222 18.55 3.92 10.68
C SER A 222 19.24 4.18 9.32
N LYS A 223 18.69 3.64 8.24
CA LYS A 223 19.13 3.79 6.84
C LYS A 223 17.96 4.22 5.94
N ALA A 224 16.93 4.82 6.52
CA ALA A 224 15.74 5.28 5.82
C ALA A 224 16.01 6.44 4.85
N THR A 225 17.06 7.22 5.11
CA THR A 225 17.42 8.41 4.33
C THR A 225 18.89 8.41 3.93
N GLY A 226 19.17 8.90 2.72
CA GLY A 226 20.53 9.06 2.19
C GLY A 226 20.82 8.07 1.07
N ASP A 227 22.10 7.87 0.78
CA ASP A 227 22.55 6.96 -0.28
C ASP A 227 22.26 5.48 0.05
N PRO A 228 22.06 4.62 -0.97
CA PRO A 228 22.12 4.93 -2.41
C PRO A 228 20.82 5.53 -3.01
N TYR A 229 20.99 6.36 -4.05
CA TYR A 229 19.90 6.99 -4.80
C TYR A 229 18.90 5.96 -5.38
N ALA A 230 17.61 6.25 -5.19
CA ALA A 230 16.47 5.50 -5.72
C ALA A 230 16.41 4.02 -5.30
N GLN A 231 17.09 3.65 -4.21
CA GLN A 231 17.19 2.27 -3.77
C GLN A 231 16.48 2.00 -2.43
N GLY A 232 15.34 1.31 -2.48
CA GLY A 232 14.57 0.85 -1.33
C GLY A 232 13.09 0.64 -1.69
N VAL A 233 12.21 0.69 -0.68
CA VAL A 233 10.76 0.79 -0.90
C VAL A 233 10.44 2.27 -1.21
N ILE A 234 10.47 2.64 -2.49
CA ILE A 234 10.45 4.05 -2.96
C ILE A 234 9.05 4.51 -3.38
N TRP A 235 8.68 5.74 -3.00
CA TRP A 235 7.63 6.54 -3.65
C TRP A 235 8.09 8.00 -3.85
N SER A 236 8.60 8.32 -5.05
CA SER A 236 9.50 9.48 -5.21
C SER A 236 8.85 10.86 -5.22
N LEU A 237 7.58 10.99 -5.64
CA LEU A 237 6.95 12.33 -5.80
C LEU A 237 6.75 13.09 -4.48
N TYR A 238 6.58 12.39 -3.36
CA TYR A 238 6.41 13.00 -2.04
C TYR A 238 7.65 12.82 -1.14
N PHE A 239 8.22 11.60 -1.11
CA PHE A 239 9.34 11.28 -0.22
C PHE A 239 10.73 11.51 -0.86
N GLY A 240 10.79 11.63 -2.19
CA GLY A 240 12.04 11.67 -2.94
C GLY A 240 12.68 10.30 -3.14
N TYR A 241 13.72 10.25 -3.97
CA TYR A 241 14.47 9.03 -4.27
C TYR A 241 15.49 8.64 -3.18
N TYR A 242 15.72 9.48 -2.18
CA TYR A 242 16.63 9.22 -1.07
C TYR A 242 15.89 8.83 0.22
N TYR A 243 14.66 8.31 0.08
CA TYR A 243 13.82 7.89 1.20
C TYR A 243 13.20 6.53 0.91
N THR A 244 13.31 5.59 1.85
CA THR A 244 12.60 4.30 1.82
C THR A 244 11.60 4.19 2.97
N HIS A 245 10.47 3.55 2.67
CA HIS A 245 9.51 3.01 3.65
C HIS A 245 10.04 1.73 4.32
#